data_AF-A0A6A4LJL9-F1
#
_entry.id   AF-A0A6A4LJL9-F1
#
_cell.length_a   1.000
_cell.length_b   1.000
_cell.length_c   1.000
_cell.angle_alpha   90.00
_cell.angle_beta   90.00
_cell.angle_gamma   90.00
#
_symmetry.space_group_name_H-M   'P 1'
#
loop_
_entity.id
_entity.type
_entity.pdbx_description
1 polymer ?
#
loop_
_entity_poly.entity_id
_entity_poly.type
_entity_poly.pdbx_seq_one_letter_code
_entity_poly.pdbx_strand_id
1 'polypeptide(L)'
;MNKTIGRYMRNAKELGNGKPAIQDNLKVSTPFALSVPVLIFAIIAILMEAFYDKLLSVSKDLKEAVVSMSKKIEFLEISKRKLLGDCVESCSIEELHQIEEQLETSLSNIRARKNLVFKEKIQQLKEEERILEEENAKLRDKVENQLPRRPSITMQLGQREIPEVDTGLFIGPPGEISVN
;
A
#
# COMPACT_ATOMS: atom_id res chain seq x y z
N MET A 1 -51.30 63.20 -63.57
CA MET A 1 -50.87 62.39 -64.73
C MET A 1 -49.37 62.51 -65.05
N ASN A 2 -48.77 63.71 -65.03
CA ASN A 2 -47.34 63.88 -65.41
C ASN A 2 -46.27 63.42 -64.40
N LYS A 3 -46.64 63.03 -63.17
CA LYS A 3 -45.67 62.45 -62.20
C LYS A 3 -45.46 60.94 -62.38
N THR A 4 -46.39 60.25 -63.06
CA THR A 4 -46.30 58.81 -63.30
C THR A 4 -45.39 58.49 -64.48
N ILE A 5 -45.42 59.30 -65.54
CA ILE A 5 -44.63 59.14 -66.77
C ILE A 5 -43.12 59.27 -66.51
N GLY A 6 -42.72 60.14 -65.58
CA GLY A 6 -41.30 60.35 -65.24
C GLY A 6 -40.62 59.14 -64.58
N ARG A 7 -41.37 58.24 -63.94
CA ARG A 7 -40.81 57.01 -63.34
C ARG A 7 -40.48 55.95 -64.40
N TYR A 8 -41.33 55.83 -65.43
CA TYR A 8 -41.10 54.88 -66.52
C TYR A 8 -39.93 55.29 -67.42
N MET A 9 -39.73 56.59 -67.64
CA MET A 9 -38.62 57.10 -68.47
C MET A 9 -37.24 57.04 -67.80
N ARG A 10 -37.17 56.83 -66.47
CA ARG A 10 -35.90 56.69 -65.74
C ARG A 10 -35.41 55.24 -65.72
N ASN A 11 -36.33 54.28 -65.61
CA ASN A 11 -35.99 52.85 -65.67
C ASN A 11 -35.69 52.37 -67.11
N ALA A 12 -36.19 53.06 -68.15
CA ALA A 12 -35.91 52.71 -69.54
C ALA A 12 -34.51 53.12 -70.03
N LYS A 13 -33.78 53.97 -69.28
CA LYS A 13 -32.40 54.37 -69.63
C LYS A 13 -31.34 53.40 -69.10
N GLU A 14 -31.73 52.46 -68.24
CA GLU A 14 -30.83 51.42 -67.68
C GLU A 14 -30.95 50.05 -68.37
N LEU A 15 -31.84 49.91 -69.37
CA LEU A 15 -31.88 48.73 -70.22
C LEU A 15 -31.63 49.13 -71.68
N GLY A 16 -30.39 49.06 -72.12
CA GLY A 16 -30.08 49.02 -73.55
C GLY A 16 -28.94 49.92 -73.93
N ASN A 17 -27.74 49.34 -73.91
CA ASN A 17 -26.59 49.52 -74.80
C ASN A 17 -25.39 48.96 -74.03
N GLY A 18 -24.86 47.75 -74.21
CA GLY A 18 -24.80 46.83 -75.34
C GLY A 18 -23.36 46.26 -75.36
N LYS A 19 -23.19 44.95 -75.13
CA LYS A 19 -21.91 44.17 -75.13
C LYS A 19 -21.16 44.23 -76.49
N PRO A 20 -19.85 43.89 -76.58
CA PRO A 20 -19.43 42.49 -76.79
C PRO A 20 -18.13 42.07 -76.08
N ALA A 21 -17.92 40.75 -76.08
CA ALA A 21 -16.86 39.99 -75.42
C ALA A 21 -15.50 40.06 -76.13
N ILE A 22 -14.40 40.04 -75.35
CA ILE A 22 -13.20 39.23 -75.61
C ILE A 22 -12.68 38.74 -74.25
N GLN A 23 -12.39 37.45 -74.19
CA GLN A 23 -11.92 36.72 -73.04
C GLN A 23 -10.52 37.18 -72.65
N ASP A 24 -10.34 37.62 -71.41
CA ASP A 24 -9.14 37.28 -70.64
C ASP A 24 -9.59 36.58 -69.37
N ASN A 25 -9.44 35.26 -69.44
CA ASN A 25 -9.46 34.37 -68.31
C ASN A 25 -8.34 34.81 -67.34
N LEU A 26 -8.66 35.52 -66.27
CA LEU A 26 -7.98 35.28 -64.99
C LEU A 26 -8.94 34.62 -64.01
N LYS A 27 -8.99 33.32 -64.26
CA LYS A 27 -9.74 32.28 -63.63
C LYS A 27 -9.07 31.94 -62.30
N VAL A 28 -9.48 32.57 -61.20
CA VAL A 28 -9.28 32.01 -59.85
C VAL A 28 -10.48 32.47 -59.01
N SER A 29 -11.63 31.79 -59.07
CA SER A 29 -11.84 30.68 -58.14
C SER A 29 -11.31 31.04 -56.74
N THR A 30 -12.01 31.88 -55.99
CA THR A 30 -11.92 31.78 -54.53
C THR A 30 -13.18 31.11 -54.01
N PRO A 31 -13.31 29.77 -54.17
CA PRO A 31 -14.22 29.04 -53.31
C PRO A 31 -13.63 29.20 -51.91
N PHE A 32 -14.46 29.57 -50.95
CA PHE A 32 -14.17 29.32 -49.54
C PHE A 32 -13.06 30.17 -48.90
N ALA A 33 -13.30 31.46 -48.70
CA ALA A 33 -12.52 32.23 -47.73
C ALA A 33 -13.18 32.13 -46.34
N LEU A 34 -12.81 31.12 -45.53
CA LEU A 34 -13.03 31.22 -44.09
C LEU A 34 -12.29 32.48 -43.61
N SER A 35 -13.03 33.48 -43.14
CA SER A 35 -12.39 34.59 -42.44
C SER A 35 -11.64 34.02 -41.22
N VAL A 36 -10.47 34.59 -40.90
CA VAL A 36 -9.63 34.17 -39.77
C VAL A 36 -10.44 33.88 -38.48
N PRO A 37 -11.42 34.70 -38.05
CA PRO A 37 -12.23 34.38 -36.86
C PRO A 37 -13.11 33.13 -37.01
N VAL A 38 -13.62 32.84 -38.20
CA VAL A 38 -14.42 31.62 -38.46
C VAL A 38 -13.54 30.37 -38.38
N LEU A 39 -12.31 30.46 -38.88
CA LEU A 39 -11.32 29.38 -38.78
C LEU A 39 -10.88 29.15 -37.32
N ILE A 40 -10.62 30.23 -36.58
CA ILE A 40 -10.29 30.14 -35.15
C ILE A 40 -11.43 29.49 -34.37
N PHE A 41 -12.67 29.91 -34.60
CA PHE A 41 -13.82 29.31 -33.92
C PHE A 41 -13.99 27.83 -34.26
N ALA A 42 -13.83 27.44 -35.53
CA ALA A 42 -13.89 26.05 -35.95
C ALA A 42 -12.77 25.20 -35.33
N ILE A 43 -11.54 25.72 -35.29
CA ILE A 43 -10.41 25.04 -34.64
C ILE A 43 -10.66 24.88 -33.14
N ILE A 44 -11.13 25.94 -32.45
CA ILE A 44 -11.45 25.87 -31.02
C ILE A 44 -12.56 24.84 -30.78
N ALA A 45 -13.61 24.80 -31.59
CA ALA A 45 -14.68 23.83 -31.45
C ALA A 45 -14.18 22.38 -31.60
N ILE A 46 -13.39 22.10 -32.65
CA ILE A 46 -12.79 20.77 -32.88
C ILE A 46 -11.87 20.37 -31.72
N LEU A 47 -11.03 21.30 -31.25
CA LEU A 47 -10.13 21.05 -30.12
C LEU A 47 -10.91 20.79 -28.83
N MET A 48 -11.98 21.56 -28.57
CA MET A 48 -12.81 21.40 -27.38
C MET A 48 -13.54 20.06 -27.37
N GLU A 49 -14.06 19.61 -28.51
CA GLU A 49 -14.73 18.32 -28.65
C GLU A 49 -13.77 17.15 -28.39
N ALA A 50 -12.60 17.14 -29.04
CA ALA A 50 -11.56 16.13 -28.81
C ALA A 50 -11.02 16.15 -27.37
N PHE A 51 -10.88 17.33 -26.77
CA PHE A 51 -10.46 17.48 -25.38
C PHE A 51 -11.50 16.93 -24.41
N TYR A 52 -12.78 17.22 -24.63
CA TYR A 52 -13.87 16.73 -23.79
C TYR A 52 -13.95 15.21 -23.81
N ASP A 53 -13.86 14.58 -24.99
CA ASP A 53 -13.86 13.12 -25.11
C ASP A 53 -12.69 12.49 -24.35
N LYS A 54 -11.50 13.09 -24.47
CA LYS A 54 -10.32 12.61 -23.74
C LYS A 54 -10.49 12.75 -22.23
N LEU A 55 -11.02 13.89 -21.77
CA LEU A 55 -11.28 14.15 -20.35
C LEU A 55 -12.36 13.20 -19.79
N LEU A 56 -13.42 12.95 -20.57
CA LEU A 56 -14.49 12.04 -20.22
C LEU A 56 -14.00 10.58 -20.13
N SER A 57 -13.15 10.14 -21.07
CA SER A 57 -12.50 8.83 -21.03
C SER A 57 -11.67 8.67 -19.76
N VAL A 58 -10.79 9.63 -19.45
CA VAL A 58 -9.93 9.56 -18.26
C VAL A 58 -10.76 9.53 -16.98
N SER A 59 -11.82 10.34 -16.90
CA SER A 59 -12.75 10.34 -15.76
C SER A 59 -13.45 9.00 -15.58
N LYS A 60 -13.89 8.38 -16.69
CA LYS A 60 -14.53 7.06 -16.67
C LYS A 60 -13.56 5.98 -16.20
N ASP A 61 -12.37 5.91 -16.79
CA ASP A 61 -11.36 4.90 -16.44
C ASP A 61 -10.96 5.02 -14.95
N LEU A 62 -10.79 6.25 -14.46
CA LEU A 62 -10.51 6.50 -13.04
C LEU A 62 -11.66 6.00 -12.15
N LYS A 63 -12.91 6.28 -12.53
CA LYS A 63 -14.08 5.83 -11.77
C LYS A 63 -14.16 4.30 -11.73
N GLU A 64 -13.92 3.62 -12.84
CA GLU A 64 -13.91 2.15 -12.90
C GLU A 64 -12.77 1.57 -12.04
N ALA A 65 -11.58 2.16 -12.11
CA ALA A 65 -10.44 1.76 -11.27
C ALA A 65 -10.75 1.92 -9.78
N VAL A 66 -11.35 3.04 -9.37
CA VAL A 66 -11.76 3.29 -7.98
C VAL A 66 -12.78 2.23 -7.53
N VAL A 67 -13.83 1.97 -8.32
CA VAL A 67 -14.84 0.95 -7.98
C VAL A 67 -14.22 -0.44 -7.87
N SER A 68 -13.31 -0.80 -8.77
CA SER A 68 -12.58 -2.08 -8.73
C SER A 68 -11.74 -2.21 -7.46
N MET A 69 -10.98 -1.17 -7.11
CA MET A 69 -10.18 -1.13 -5.89
C MET A 69 -11.05 -1.23 -4.64
N SER A 70 -12.15 -0.48 -4.57
CA SER A 70 -13.09 -0.53 -3.44
C SER A 70 -13.65 -1.95 -3.23
N LYS A 71 -14.08 -2.63 -4.30
CA LYS A 71 -14.55 -4.02 -4.23
C LYS A 71 -13.46 -4.98 -3.73
N LYS A 72 -12.22 -4.78 -4.17
CA LYS A 72 -11.09 -5.60 -3.74
C LYS A 72 -10.78 -5.39 -2.25
N ILE A 73 -10.85 -4.16 -1.77
CA ILE A 73 -10.69 -3.84 -0.34
C ILE A 73 -11.78 -4.54 0.48
N GLU A 74 -13.04 -4.39 0.09
CA GLU A 74 -14.18 -5.01 0.78
C GLU A 74 -14.04 -6.54 0.85
N PHE A 75 -13.67 -7.17 -0.27
CA PHE A 75 -13.41 -8.61 -0.30
C PHE A 75 -12.30 -9.03 0.67
N LEU A 76 -11.19 -8.29 0.71
CA LEU A 76 -10.07 -8.56 1.62
C LEU A 76 -10.47 -8.37 3.09
N GLU A 77 -11.28 -7.36 3.41
CA GLU A 77 -11.78 -7.13 4.76
C GLU A 77 -12.72 -8.24 5.23
N ILE A 78 -13.61 -8.71 4.34
CA ILE A 78 -14.47 -9.87 4.63
C ILE A 78 -13.62 -11.12 4.84
N SER A 79 -12.67 -11.40 3.93
CA SER A 79 -11.77 -12.56 4.05
C SER A 79 -10.97 -12.50 5.36
N LYS A 80 -10.45 -11.33 5.73
CA LYS A 80 -9.77 -11.12 7.01
C LYS A 80 -10.68 -11.44 8.20
N ARG A 81 -11.91 -10.89 8.24
CA ARG A 81 -12.87 -11.18 9.31
C ARG A 81 -13.20 -12.67 9.41
N LYS A 82 -13.38 -13.35 8.27
CA LYS A 82 -13.58 -14.80 8.21
C LYS A 82 -12.40 -15.57 8.81
N LEU A 83 -11.16 -15.23 8.42
CA LEU A 83 -9.94 -15.82 8.97
C LEU A 83 -9.76 -15.56 10.48
N LEU A 84 -10.32 -14.48 11.00
CA LEU A 84 -10.32 -14.13 12.43
C LEU A 84 -11.48 -14.76 13.21
N GLY A 85 -12.45 -15.37 12.54
CA GLY A 85 -13.59 -16.04 13.18
C GLY A 85 -14.83 -15.17 13.40
N ASP A 86 -14.87 -13.93 12.90
CA ASP A 86 -15.94 -12.97 13.23
C ASP A 86 -17.26 -13.17 12.46
N CYS A 87 -17.30 -14.01 11.42
CA CYS A 87 -18.47 -14.18 10.52
C CYS A 87 -18.72 -15.64 10.11
N VAL A 88 -18.28 -16.60 10.92
CA VAL A 88 -18.26 -18.04 10.57
C VAL A 88 -19.67 -18.61 10.38
N GLU A 89 -20.69 -18.04 11.04
CA GLU A 89 -22.09 -18.46 10.92
C GLU A 89 -22.66 -18.34 9.49
N SER A 90 -22.07 -17.47 8.68
CA SER A 90 -22.47 -17.25 7.27
C SER A 90 -21.62 -18.01 6.26
N CYS A 91 -20.59 -18.72 6.71
CA CYS A 91 -19.73 -19.53 5.85
C CYS A 91 -20.38 -20.88 5.56
N SER A 92 -20.24 -21.33 4.32
CA SER A 92 -20.54 -22.71 3.95
C SER A 92 -19.48 -23.68 4.52
N ILE A 93 -19.82 -24.97 4.57
CA ILE A 93 -18.90 -26.03 5.05
C ILE A 93 -17.61 -26.06 4.22
N GLU A 94 -17.72 -25.91 2.91
CA GLU A 94 -16.57 -25.88 1.99
C GLU A 94 -15.65 -24.68 2.28
N GLU A 95 -16.23 -23.47 2.42
CA GLU A 95 -15.44 -22.28 2.76
C GLU A 95 -14.76 -22.43 4.13
N LEU A 96 -15.43 -23.04 5.10
CA LEU A 96 -14.87 -23.27 6.43
C LEU A 96 -13.68 -24.23 6.37
N HIS A 97 -13.79 -25.31 5.61
CA HIS A 97 -12.70 -26.25 5.38
C HIS A 97 -11.48 -25.59 4.72
N GLN A 98 -11.70 -24.72 3.72
CA GLN A 98 -10.63 -23.96 3.07
C GLN A 98 -9.94 -22.99 4.05
N ILE A 99 -10.71 -22.32 4.91
CA ILE A 99 -10.16 -21.44 5.95
C ILE A 99 -9.32 -22.25 6.94
N GLU A 100 -9.80 -23.41 7.37
CA GLU A 100 -9.09 -24.30 8.28
C GLU A 100 -7.75 -24.77 7.68
N GLU A 101 -7.75 -25.28 6.45
CA GLU A 101 -6.54 -25.71 5.74
C GLU A 101 -5.52 -24.57 5.60
N GLN A 102 -6.00 -23.37 5.26
CA GLN A 102 -5.15 -22.18 5.14
C GLN A 102 -4.53 -21.78 6.49
N LEU A 103 -5.32 -21.83 7.57
CA LEU A 103 -4.84 -21.54 8.93
C LEU A 103 -3.83 -22.58 9.39
N GLU A 104 -4.10 -23.87 9.19
CA GLU A 104 -3.20 -24.95 9.57
C GLU A 104 -1.84 -24.82 8.86
N THR A 105 -1.88 -24.64 7.54
CA THR A 105 -0.67 -24.49 6.71
C THR A 105 0.15 -23.27 7.13
N SER A 106 -0.51 -22.11 7.28
CA SER A 106 0.18 -20.87 7.65
C SER A 106 0.79 -20.95 9.06
N LEU A 107 0.09 -21.56 10.00
CA LEU A 107 0.54 -21.74 11.38
C LEU A 107 1.69 -22.76 11.47
N SER A 108 1.65 -23.83 10.68
CA SER A 108 2.78 -24.76 10.51
C SER A 108 4.04 -24.03 10.03
N ASN A 109 3.91 -23.19 8.99
CA ASN A 109 5.02 -22.38 8.47
C ASN A 109 5.56 -21.38 9.50
N ILE A 110 4.68 -20.70 10.24
CA ILE A 110 5.07 -19.77 11.32
C ILE A 110 5.87 -20.51 12.41
N ARG A 111 5.39 -21.67 12.85
CA ARG A 111 6.08 -22.50 13.87
C ARG A 111 7.44 -22.97 13.37
N ALA A 112 7.53 -23.46 12.13
CA ALA A 112 8.78 -23.88 11.53
C ALA A 112 9.81 -22.75 11.50
N ARG A 113 9.41 -21.56 11.03
CA ARG A 113 10.27 -20.38 10.99
C ARG A 113 10.70 -19.92 12.39
N LYS A 114 9.78 -19.87 13.35
CA LYS A 114 10.08 -19.51 14.74
C LYS A 114 11.09 -20.48 15.35
N ASN A 115 10.92 -21.78 15.11
CA ASN A 115 11.85 -22.80 15.58
C ASN A 115 13.24 -22.68 14.95
N LEU A 116 13.32 -22.34 13.66
CA LEU A 116 14.60 -22.08 12.99
C LEU A 116 15.34 -20.92 13.64
N VAL A 117 14.67 -19.77 13.80
CA VAL A 117 15.25 -18.56 14.41
C VAL A 117 15.71 -18.84 15.85
N PHE A 118 14.92 -19.57 16.64
CA PHE A 118 15.30 -19.93 18.00
C PHE A 118 16.48 -20.89 18.05
N LYS A 119 16.56 -21.87 17.15
CA LYS A 119 17.73 -22.75 17.06
C LYS A 119 19.00 -21.95 16.76
N GLU A 120 18.94 -21.03 15.81
CA GLU A 120 20.06 -20.14 15.49
C GLU A 120 20.47 -19.31 16.70
N LYS A 121 19.50 -18.71 17.41
CA LYS A 121 19.80 -17.90 18.59
C LYS A 121 20.40 -18.72 19.74
N ILE A 122 19.89 -19.94 19.97
CA ILE A 122 20.45 -20.87 20.97
C ILE A 122 21.89 -21.23 20.61
N GLN A 123 22.19 -21.50 19.34
CA GLN A 123 23.56 -21.81 18.89
C GLN A 123 24.51 -20.63 19.11
N GLN A 124 24.08 -19.41 18.79
CA GLN A 124 24.87 -18.20 19.05
C GLN A 124 25.19 -18.03 20.53
N LEU A 125 24.18 -18.18 21.40
CA LEU A 125 24.37 -18.04 22.85
C LEU A 125 25.28 -19.11 23.43
N LYS A 126 25.21 -20.36 22.93
CA LYS A 126 26.11 -21.44 23.34
C LYS A 126 27.56 -21.16 22.96
N GLU A 127 27.80 -20.58 21.79
CA GLU A 127 29.16 -20.20 21.40
C GLU A 127 29.68 -19.03 22.24
N GLU A 128 28.83 -18.05 22.53
CA GLU A 128 29.17 -16.94 23.42
C GLU A 128 29.50 -17.42 24.85
N GLU A 129 28.69 -18.32 25.41
CA GLU A 129 28.94 -18.99 26.68
C GLU A 129 30.31 -19.70 26.68
N ARG A 130 30.60 -20.49 25.64
CA ARG A 130 31.88 -21.19 25.49
C ARG A 130 33.08 -20.25 25.49
N ILE A 131 32.98 -19.12 24.75
CA ILE A 131 34.05 -18.12 24.68
C ILE A 131 34.27 -17.47 26.05
N LEU A 132 33.19 -17.09 26.74
CA LEU A 132 33.26 -16.45 28.05
C LEU A 132 33.80 -17.41 29.13
N GLU A 133 33.46 -18.69 29.08
CA GLU A 133 34.03 -19.71 29.95
C GLU A 133 35.54 -19.85 29.75
N GLU A 134 35.99 -19.86 28.49
CA GLU A 134 37.42 -19.93 28.15
C GLU A 134 38.18 -18.69 28.63
N GLU A 135 37.61 -17.50 28.48
CA GLU A 135 38.19 -16.25 28.98
C GLU A 135 38.24 -16.21 30.52
N ASN A 136 37.15 -16.59 31.19
CA ASN A 136 37.10 -16.67 32.64
C ASN A 136 38.14 -17.66 33.19
N ALA A 137 38.32 -18.82 32.55
CA ALA A 137 39.34 -19.78 32.94
C ALA A 137 40.75 -19.18 32.85
N LYS A 138 41.07 -18.47 31.75
CA LYS A 138 42.35 -17.77 31.58
C LYS A 138 42.57 -16.67 32.62
N LEU A 139 41.52 -15.92 32.97
CA LEU A 139 41.60 -14.88 34.00
C LEU A 139 41.84 -15.49 35.38
N ARG A 140 41.15 -16.58 35.74
CA ARG A 140 41.36 -17.29 37.01
C ARG A 140 42.80 -17.79 37.16
N ASP A 141 43.35 -18.39 36.10
CA ASP A 141 44.75 -18.85 36.09
C ASP A 141 45.73 -17.68 36.28
N LYS A 142 45.51 -16.53 35.61
CA LYS A 142 46.32 -15.33 35.82
C LYS A 142 46.26 -14.78 37.25
N VAL A 143 45.10 -14.87 37.90
CA VAL A 143 44.93 -14.43 39.30
C VAL A 143 45.65 -15.39 40.24
N GLU A 144 45.48 -16.69 40.04
CA GLU A 144 46.13 -17.73 40.85
C GLU A 144 47.67 -17.67 40.74
N ASN A 145 48.19 -17.32 39.56
CA ASN A 145 49.63 -17.17 39.32
C ASN A 145 50.22 -15.82 39.77
N GLN A 146 49.41 -14.81 40.07
CA GLN A 146 49.86 -13.48 40.52
C GLN A 146 49.65 -13.21 42.02
N LEU A 147 48.83 -14.00 42.72
CA LEU A 147 48.76 -13.97 44.18
C LEU A 147 49.80 -14.94 44.77
N PRO A 148 50.61 -14.53 45.77
CA PRO A 148 51.31 -15.50 46.59
C PRO A 148 50.26 -16.45 47.17
N ARG A 149 50.44 -17.77 47.01
CA ARG A 149 49.61 -18.81 47.62
C ARG A 149 49.31 -18.41 49.07
N ARG A 150 48.10 -17.89 49.34
CA ARG A 150 47.56 -17.91 50.69
C ARG A 150 47.27 -19.36 50.99
N PRO A 151 47.73 -19.91 52.12
CA PRO A 151 47.47 -21.30 52.46
C PRO A 151 45.96 -21.52 52.42
N SER A 152 45.54 -22.46 51.59
CA SER A 152 44.19 -23.01 51.60
C SER A 152 43.93 -23.52 53.01
N ILE A 153 43.02 -22.85 53.74
CA ILE A 153 42.44 -23.45 54.94
C ILE A 153 41.53 -24.56 54.41
N THR A 154 42.04 -25.78 54.37
CA THR A 154 41.21 -26.98 54.36
C THR A 154 40.41 -26.95 55.66
N MET A 155 39.17 -26.49 55.63
CA MET A 155 38.23 -26.82 56.69
C MET A 155 37.99 -28.32 56.58
N GLN A 156 38.74 -29.08 57.37
CA GLN A 156 38.39 -30.46 57.69
C GLN A 156 36.94 -30.44 58.18
N LEU A 157 36.08 -31.23 57.52
CA LEU A 157 34.74 -31.55 57.98
C LEU A 157 34.86 -32.44 59.23
N GLY A 158 35.39 -31.88 60.31
CA GLY A 158 35.19 -32.39 61.65
C GLY A 158 33.81 -31.91 62.08
N GLN A 159 32.94 -32.87 62.40
CA GLN A 159 31.59 -32.66 62.92
C GLN A 159 31.59 -31.51 63.93
N ARG A 160 31.11 -30.33 63.51
CA ARG A 160 30.60 -29.33 64.45
C ARG A 160 29.10 -29.55 64.49
N GLU A 161 28.63 -30.04 65.62
CA GLU A 161 27.22 -29.93 65.97
C GLU A 161 26.86 -28.45 65.95
N ILE A 162 26.03 -28.06 64.98
CA ILE A 162 25.42 -26.74 64.92
C ILE A 162 24.17 -26.86 65.79
N PRO A 163 24.04 -26.08 66.88
CA PRO A 163 22.79 -26.07 67.62
C PRO A 163 21.68 -25.55 66.71
N GLU A 164 20.63 -26.35 66.58
CA GLU A 164 19.43 -26.05 65.79
C GLU A 164 18.74 -24.82 66.39
N VAL A 165 18.89 -23.66 65.75
CA VAL A 165 18.13 -22.46 66.07
C VAL A 165 16.93 -22.47 65.15
N ASP A 166 15.76 -22.73 65.73
CA ASP A 166 14.46 -22.63 65.08
C ASP A 166 14.21 -21.16 64.68
N THR A 167 14.67 -20.79 63.49
CA THR A 167 14.19 -19.59 62.84
C THR A 167 12.89 -19.98 62.17
N GLY A 168 11.75 -19.57 62.77
CA GLY A 168 10.39 -19.79 62.26
C GLY A 168 10.10 -19.09 60.92
N LEU A 169 10.95 -19.35 59.93
CA LEU A 169 10.89 -18.82 58.58
C LEU A 169 10.16 -19.86 57.71
N PHE A 170 8.85 -19.69 57.62
CA PHE A 170 8.03 -20.49 56.72
C PHE A 170 8.16 -19.95 55.29
N ILE A 171 8.93 -20.65 54.45
CA ILE A 171 8.97 -20.42 53.01
C ILE A 171 7.89 -21.30 52.38
N GLY A 172 6.65 -20.84 52.42
CA GLY A 172 5.51 -21.45 51.73
C GLY A 172 4.71 -20.41 50.96
N PRO A 173 3.91 -20.83 49.96
CA PRO A 173 3.06 -19.92 49.21
C PRO A 173 2.09 -19.18 50.16
N PRO A 174 1.83 -17.88 49.94
CA PRO A 174 1.01 -17.07 50.84
C PRO A 174 -0.41 -17.65 50.95
N GLY A 175 -0.89 -17.84 52.19
CA GLY A 175 -2.22 -18.36 52.47
C GLY A 175 -3.32 -17.39 52.04
N GLU A 176 -4.40 -17.94 51.48
CA GLU A 176 -5.60 -17.17 51.13
C GLU A 176 -6.26 -16.63 52.40
N ILE A 177 -6.33 -15.30 52.51
CA ILE A 177 -7.09 -14.62 53.56
C ILE A 177 -8.56 -14.73 53.19
N SER A 178 -9.28 -15.66 53.81
CA SER A 178 -10.75 -15.67 53.78
C SER A 178 -11.26 -14.50 54.63
N VAL A 179 -11.77 -13.47 53.97
CA VAL A 179 -12.49 -12.35 54.58
C VAL A 179 -13.90 -12.81 54.92
N ASN A 180 -14.22 -12.77 56.22
CA ASN A 180 -15.56 -12.93 56.76
C ASN A 180 -16.06 -11.55 57.23
#